data_AF-A0A2V5LI34-F1
#
_entry.id   AF-A0A2V5LI34-F1
#
_cell.length_a   1.000
_cell.length_b   1.000
_cell.length_c   1.000
_cell.angle_alpha   90.00
_cell.angle_beta   90.00
_cell.angle_gamma   90.00
#
_symmetry.space_group_name_H-M   'P 1'
#
loop_
_entity.id
_entity.type
_entity.pdbx_description
1 polymer ?
#
loop_
_entity_poly.entity_id
_entity_poly.type
_entity_poly.pdbx_seq_one_letter_code
_entity_poly.pdbx_strand_id
1 'polypeptide(L)'
;MASIHRHPNSKFWYCCINIPGHRQLQRTTKQTDRRKAYEFAQKLESAGRGNALTDIQARKILAEIYAIRNAGEILPGSSVQEFFKSWTANKIRETAVATGVRYSTAIVSFISSLGKRASLDISAISPRDILNFRDHLVSRLSTSTANHAVKIVRMALKDAQAADLVSTNVGIGVRQAKSSQQRGRRRPFTLPEIARILRAAHAEWRGLILFGVYTGQKAWRYSGAYLAKCGPGAGRARTR
;
A
#
# COMPACT_ATOMS: atom_id res chain seq x y z
N MET A 1 -31.56 27.00 -10.93
CA MET A 1 -30.42 27.74 -11.53
C MET A 1 -29.53 28.25 -10.42
N ALA A 2 -28.21 28.21 -10.62
CA ALA A 2 -27.24 28.62 -9.63
C ALA A 2 -27.29 30.14 -9.48
N SER A 3 -27.49 30.60 -8.26
CA SER A 3 -27.47 32.02 -7.93
C SER A 3 -26.36 32.31 -6.94
N ILE A 4 -25.74 33.48 -7.11
CA ILE A 4 -24.74 34.02 -6.22
C ILE A 4 -25.24 35.35 -5.64
N HIS A 5 -24.99 35.56 -4.35
CA HIS A 5 -25.35 36.78 -3.64
C HIS A 5 -24.17 37.23 -2.79
N ARG A 6 -24.01 38.53 -2.57
CA ARG A 6 -22.95 39.06 -1.71
C ARG A 6 -23.57 39.66 -0.45
N HIS A 7 -23.20 39.12 0.71
CA HIS A 7 -23.69 39.64 1.98
C HIS A 7 -23.04 41.01 2.28
N PRO A 8 -23.77 42.02 2.80
CA PRO A 8 -23.23 43.36 3.07
C PRO A 8 -21.97 43.35 3.94
N ASN A 9 -21.95 42.50 4.97
CA ASN A 9 -20.85 42.40 5.93
C ASN A 9 -19.73 41.42 5.55
N SER A 10 -19.73 40.87 4.32
CA SER A 10 -18.73 39.88 3.91
C SER A 10 -18.09 40.22 2.56
N LYS A 11 -16.77 40.03 2.48
CA LYS A 11 -16.01 40.20 1.22
C LYS A 11 -16.24 39.05 0.24
N PHE A 12 -16.84 37.94 0.69
CA PHE A 12 -17.01 36.73 -0.11
C PHE A 12 -18.40 36.63 -0.72
N TRP A 13 -18.47 36.08 -1.93
CA TRP A 13 -19.72 35.68 -2.57
C TRP A 13 -20.30 34.44 -1.87
N TYR A 14 -21.62 34.40 -1.75
CA TYR A 14 -22.39 33.25 -1.26
C TYR A 14 -23.06 32.57 -2.45
N CYS A 15 -23.04 31.24 -2.48
CA CYS A 15 -23.80 30.44 -3.42
C CYS A 15 -25.10 29.97 -2.75
N CYS A 16 -26.18 30.02 -3.53
CA CYS A 16 -27.47 29.48 -3.14
C CYS A 16 -27.72 28.21 -3.97
N ILE A 17 -27.79 27.07 -3.28
CA ILE A 17 -27.89 25.74 -3.90
C ILE A 17 -29.23 25.13 -3.51
N ASN A 18 -29.93 24.58 -4.50
CA ASN A 18 -31.14 23.83 -4.27
C ASN A 18 -30.83 22.33 -4.30
N ILE A 19 -31.11 21.62 -3.21
CA ILE A 19 -30.92 20.17 -3.10
C ILE A 19 -32.31 19.54 -3.01
N PRO A 20 -32.67 18.58 -3.88
CA PRO A 20 -33.95 17.88 -3.82
C PRO A 20 -34.23 17.33 -2.41
N GLY A 21 -35.41 17.63 -1.85
CA GLY A 21 -35.80 17.18 -0.50
C GLY A 21 -35.26 18.02 0.66
N HIS A 22 -34.45 19.04 0.41
CA HIS A 22 -33.94 19.96 1.45
C HIS A 22 -34.28 21.42 1.13
N ARG A 23 -34.32 22.26 2.18
CA ARG A 23 -34.45 23.72 2.02
C ARG A 23 -33.21 24.26 1.29
N GLN A 24 -33.39 25.32 0.50
CA GLN A 24 -32.29 25.99 -0.19
C GLN A 24 -31.17 26.32 0.79
N LEU A 25 -29.95 25.84 0.47
CA LEU A 25 -28.77 26.03 1.30
C LEU A 25 -27.97 27.23 0.79
N GLN A 26 -27.63 28.12 1.70
CA GLN A 26 -26.70 29.20 1.43
C GLN A 26 -25.34 28.86 2.04
N ARG A 27 -24.30 28.86 1.21
CA ARG A 27 -22.91 28.63 1.67
C ARG A 27 -22.00 29.71 1.10
N THR A 28 -21.02 30.12 1.89
CA THR A 28 -19.98 31.01 1.39
C THR A 28 -19.12 30.25 0.38
N THR A 29 -18.89 30.87 -0.79
CA THR A 29 -17.94 30.35 -1.78
C THR A 29 -16.49 30.62 -1.37
N LYS A 30 -16.27 31.50 -0.38
CA LYS A 30 -14.97 32.08 -0.01
C LYS A 30 -14.23 32.70 -1.20
N GLN A 31 -14.93 33.06 -2.27
CA GLN A 31 -14.38 33.77 -3.43
C GLN A 31 -14.69 35.26 -3.36
N THR A 32 -13.73 36.10 -3.72
CA THR A 32 -13.90 37.56 -3.91
C THR A 32 -14.24 37.90 -5.36
N ASP A 33 -13.73 37.11 -6.32
CA ASP A 33 -14.02 37.23 -7.75
C ASP A 33 -15.39 36.64 -8.10
N ARG A 34 -16.22 37.43 -8.81
CA ARG A 34 -17.58 37.07 -9.22
C ARG A 34 -17.59 35.90 -10.21
N ARG A 35 -16.64 35.81 -11.15
CA ARG A 35 -16.60 34.74 -12.15
C ARG A 35 -16.31 33.39 -11.50
N LYS A 36 -15.26 33.31 -10.68
CA LYS A 36 -14.89 32.09 -9.93
C LYS A 36 -16.00 31.65 -8.96
N ALA A 37 -16.68 32.61 -8.32
CA ALA A 37 -17.82 32.32 -7.47
C ALA A 37 -18.99 31.70 -8.23
N TYR A 38 -19.26 32.18 -9.45
CA TYR A 38 -20.34 31.67 -10.29
C TYR A 38 -20.04 30.25 -10.80
N GLU A 39 -18.83 29.99 -11.30
CA GLU A 39 -18.40 28.64 -11.72
C GLU A 39 -18.50 27.63 -10.56
N PHE A 40 -18.06 28.04 -9.38
CA PHE A 40 -18.17 27.22 -8.17
C PHE A 40 -19.64 26.91 -7.80
N ALA A 41 -20.52 27.91 -7.88
CA ALA A 41 -21.95 27.74 -7.61
C ALA A 41 -22.62 26.83 -8.63
N GLN A 42 -22.28 26.96 -9.92
CA GLN A 42 -22.83 26.14 -11.00
C GLN A 42 -22.43 24.66 -10.84
N LYS A 43 -21.17 24.39 -10.46
CA LYS A 43 -20.72 23.01 -10.18
C LYS A 43 -21.45 22.39 -8.99
N LEU A 44 -21.57 23.13 -7.88
CA LEU A 44 -22.31 22.66 -6.70
C LEU A 44 -23.79 22.41 -6.99
N GLU A 45 -24.42 23.27 -7.79
CA GLU A 45 -25.80 23.04 -8.20
C GLU A 45 -25.93 21.82 -9.12
N SER A 46 -25.02 21.65 -10.07
CA SER A 46 -25.02 20.47 -10.95
C SER A 46 -24.85 19.16 -10.16
N ALA A 47 -24.01 19.17 -9.11
CA ALA A 47 -23.83 18.05 -8.20
C ALA A 47 -25.09 17.79 -7.36
N GLY A 48 -25.72 18.84 -6.84
CA GLY A 48 -26.90 18.73 -5.97
C GLY A 48 -28.17 18.29 -6.68
N ARG A 49 -28.27 18.45 -8.01
CA ARG A 49 -29.46 18.05 -8.80
C ARG A 49 -29.56 16.55 -9.07
N GLY A 50 -28.49 15.78 -8.89
CA GLY A 50 -28.49 14.33 -9.08
C GLY A 50 -29.18 13.57 -7.95
N ASN A 51 -29.56 12.31 -8.20
CA ASN A 51 -29.89 11.37 -7.13
C ASN A 51 -28.67 11.13 -6.22
N ALA A 52 -28.91 10.61 -5.00
CA ALA A 52 -27.96 10.37 -3.93
C ALA A 52 -26.47 10.34 -4.35
N LEU A 53 -25.70 11.33 -3.89
CA LEU A 53 -24.26 11.40 -4.12
C LEU A 53 -23.57 10.17 -3.55
N THR A 54 -22.84 9.43 -4.39
CA THR A 54 -21.91 8.41 -3.91
C THR A 54 -20.64 9.07 -3.36
N ASP A 55 -19.95 8.41 -2.41
CA ASP A 55 -18.70 8.92 -1.80
C ASP A 55 -17.62 9.25 -2.88
N ILE A 56 -17.58 8.47 -3.95
CA ILE A 56 -16.67 8.69 -5.10
C ILE A 56 -17.01 9.98 -5.85
N GLN A 57 -18.30 10.23 -6.09
CA GLN A 57 -18.75 11.47 -6.75
C GLN A 57 -18.48 12.69 -5.86
N ALA A 58 -18.73 12.58 -4.55
CA ALA A 58 -18.46 13.65 -3.59
C ALA A 58 -16.97 14.05 -3.57
N ARG A 59 -16.06 13.06 -3.53
CA ARG A 59 -14.62 13.33 -3.60
C ARG A 59 -14.18 13.93 -4.91
N LYS A 60 -14.73 13.47 -6.04
CA LYS A 60 -14.41 14.04 -7.36
C LYS A 60 -14.78 15.53 -7.41
N ILE A 61 -15.96 15.87 -6.91
CA ILE A 61 -16.40 17.27 -6.79
C ILE A 61 -15.45 18.05 -5.88
N LEU A 62 -15.03 17.47 -4.75
CA LEU A 62 -14.08 18.11 -3.85
C LEU A 62 -12.69 18.33 -4.50
N ALA A 63 -12.20 17.37 -5.27
CA ALA A 63 -10.94 17.48 -6.01
C ALA A 63 -11.02 18.54 -7.11
N GLU A 64 -12.14 18.61 -7.84
CA GLU A 64 -12.37 19.67 -8.82
C GLU A 64 -12.47 21.05 -8.16
N ILE A 65 -13.12 21.14 -7.00
CA ILE A 65 -13.17 22.36 -6.19
C ILE A 65 -11.76 22.78 -5.75
N TYR A 66 -10.96 21.83 -5.29
CA TYR A 66 -9.57 22.08 -4.89
C TYR A 66 -8.75 22.61 -6.06
N ALA A 67 -8.87 21.99 -7.24
CA ALA A 67 -8.18 22.41 -8.45
C ALA A 67 -8.58 23.83 -8.88
N ILE A 68 -9.87 24.17 -8.86
CA ILE A 68 -10.33 25.54 -9.15
C ILE A 68 -9.75 26.55 -8.15
N ARG A 69 -9.70 26.17 -6.85
CA ARG A 69 -9.23 27.05 -5.78
C ARG A 69 -7.73 27.31 -5.86
N ASN A 70 -6.94 26.30 -6.17
CA ASN A 70 -5.47 26.35 -6.13
C ASN A 70 -4.86 26.41 -7.54
N ALA A 71 -5.54 27.06 -8.49
CA ALA A 71 -5.02 27.31 -9.85
C ALA A 71 -4.55 26.06 -10.60
N GLY A 72 -5.26 24.95 -10.46
CA GLY A 72 -4.94 23.68 -11.11
C GLY A 72 -3.99 22.78 -10.33
N GLU A 73 -3.57 23.17 -9.12
CA GLU A 73 -2.85 22.24 -8.24
C GLU A 73 -3.71 21.02 -7.95
N ILE A 74 -3.11 19.86 -8.17
CA ILE A 74 -3.71 18.57 -7.87
C ILE A 74 -3.56 18.34 -6.36
N LEU A 75 -4.59 17.81 -5.72
CA LEU A 75 -4.56 17.50 -4.28
C LEU A 75 -3.29 16.67 -3.95
N PRO A 76 -2.49 17.02 -2.93
CA PRO A 76 -1.28 16.26 -2.59
C PRO A 76 -1.63 14.78 -2.31
N GLY A 77 -0.95 13.83 -2.97
CA GLY A 77 -1.29 12.39 -2.90
C GLY A 77 -2.32 11.91 -3.94
N SER A 78 -2.62 12.75 -4.94
CA SER A 78 -3.66 12.56 -5.96
C SER A 78 -3.48 11.41 -6.94
N SER A 79 -2.34 10.72 -6.95
CA SER A 79 -2.19 9.52 -7.76
C SER A 79 -1.84 8.31 -6.91
N VAL A 80 -2.47 7.19 -7.24
CA VAL A 80 -2.14 5.87 -6.67
C VAL A 80 -0.62 5.64 -6.75
N GLN A 81 -0.01 5.92 -7.90
CA GLN A 81 1.42 5.69 -8.09
C GLN A 81 2.29 6.50 -7.11
N GLU A 82 2.03 7.79 -6.94
CA GLU A 82 2.81 8.65 -6.04
C GLU A 82 2.62 8.25 -4.58
N PHE A 83 1.38 7.99 -4.17
CA PHE A 83 1.08 7.52 -2.81
C PHE A 83 1.83 6.23 -2.49
N PHE A 84 1.75 5.22 -3.36
CA PHE A 84 2.37 3.93 -3.09
C PHE A 84 3.90 4.00 -3.13
N LYS A 85 4.49 4.85 -3.97
CA LYS A 85 5.94 5.10 -3.99
C LYS A 85 6.41 5.80 -2.73
N SER A 86 5.72 6.85 -2.29
CA SER A 86 6.08 7.59 -1.07
C SER A 86 5.91 6.72 0.17
N TRP A 87 4.82 5.96 0.25
CA TRP A 87 4.58 4.98 1.31
C TRP A 87 5.70 3.95 1.38
N THR A 88 6.11 3.40 0.23
CA THR A 88 7.21 2.43 0.17
C THR A 88 8.53 3.04 0.65
N ALA A 89 8.85 4.27 0.20
CA ALA A 89 10.06 4.98 0.63
C ALA A 89 10.09 5.23 2.15
N ASN A 90 8.94 5.58 2.74
CA ASN A 90 8.80 5.72 4.19
C ASN A 90 8.96 4.37 4.91
N LYS A 91 8.27 3.33 4.45
CA LYS A 91 8.34 1.99 5.08
C LYS A 91 9.70 1.32 4.97
N ILE A 92 10.47 1.58 3.92
CA ILE A 92 11.85 1.10 3.83
C ILE A 92 12.71 1.71 4.94
N ARG A 93 12.50 2.98 5.31
CA ARG A 93 13.23 3.61 6.42
C ARG A 93 12.84 3.05 7.79
N GLU A 94 11.60 2.63 7.95
CA GLU A 94 11.08 2.08 9.22
C GLU A 94 11.42 0.60 9.43
N THR A 95 11.82 -0.13 8.37
CA THR A 95 11.95 -1.59 8.40
C THR A 95 13.34 -2.07 8.03
N ALA A 96 13.65 -3.32 8.35
CA ALA A 96 14.88 -3.96 7.89
C ALA A 96 14.95 -4.00 6.36
N VAL A 97 16.15 -3.82 5.79
CA VAL A 97 16.39 -3.75 4.34
C VAL A 97 15.71 -4.88 3.56
N ALA A 98 15.81 -6.12 4.05
CA ALA A 98 15.19 -7.28 3.41
C ALA A 98 13.65 -7.21 3.36
N THR A 99 13.02 -6.62 4.38
CA THR A 99 11.57 -6.38 4.42
C THR A 99 11.18 -5.25 3.46
N GLY A 100 11.97 -4.17 3.45
CA GLY A 100 11.78 -3.05 2.54
C GLY A 100 11.80 -3.45 1.06
N VAL A 101 12.75 -4.31 0.66
CA VAL A 101 12.82 -4.87 -0.71
C VAL A 101 11.54 -5.62 -1.06
N ARG A 102 11.03 -6.48 -0.16
CA ARG A 102 9.79 -7.23 -0.39
C ARG A 102 8.58 -6.31 -0.58
N TYR A 103 8.50 -5.24 0.20
CA TYR A 103 7.42 -4.25 0.10
C TYR A 103 7.49 -3.54 -1.25
N SER A 104 8.68 -3.05 -1.63
CA SER A 104 8.91 -2.42 -2.93
C SER A 104 8.49 -3.31 -4.09
N THR A 105 8.94 -4.58 -4.11
CA THR A 105 8.57 -5.53 -5.17
C THR A 105 7.06 -5.74 -5.28
N ALA A 106 6.37 -5.90 -4.15
CA ALA A 106 4.93 -6.10 -4.14
C ALA A 106 4.17 -4.87 -4.65
N ILE A 107 4.59 -3.68 -4.23
CA ILE A 107 3.96 -2.41 -4.62
C ILE A 107 4.21 -2.09 -6.11
N VAL A 108 5.44 -2.28 -6.61
CA VAL A 108 5.75 -2.11 -8.04
C VAL A 108 4.92 -3.06 -8.90
N SER A 109 4.77 -4.32 -8.45
CA SER A 109 3.92 -5.30 -9.12
C SER A 109 2.45 -4.88 -9.13
N PHE A 110 1.96 -4.30 -8.03
CA PHE A 110 0.59 -3.80 -7.94
C PHE A 110 0.35 -2.61 -8.87
N ILE A 111 1.22 -1.59 -8.85
CA ILE A 111 1.16 -0.44 -9.75
C ILE A 111 1.15 -0.91 -11.22
N SER A 112 2.01 -1.86 -11.56
CA SER A 112 2.09 -2.43 -12.91
C SER A 112 0.77 -3.13 -13.32
N SER A 113 0.11 -3.81 -12.38
CA SER A 113 -1.19 -4.47 -12.64
C SER A 113 -2.35 -3.50 -12.88
N LEU A 114 -2.27 -2.27 -12.37
CA LEU A 114 -3.29 -1.23 -12.55
C LEU A 114 -3.16 -0.51 -13.90
N GLY A 115 -1.96 -0.49 -14.49
CA GLY A 115 -1.70 0.20 -15.76
C GLY A 115 -2.11 1.67 -15.73
N LYS A 116 -2.97 2.08 -16.67
CA LYS A 116 -3.47 3.47 -16.78
C LYS A 116 -4.22 3.96 -15.53
N ARG A 117 -4.79 3.05 -14.73
CA ARG A 117 -5.52 3.40 -13.50
C ARG A 117 -4.58 3.85 -12.37
N ALA A 118 -3.28 3.59 -12.46
CA ALA A 118 -2.31 4.02 -11.45
C ALA A 118 -2.12 5.54 -11.40
N SER A 119 -2.48 6.26 -12.46
CA SER A 119 -2.45 7.73 -12.51
C SER A 119 -3.71 8.38 -11.92
N LEU A 120 -4.73 7.59 -11.56
CA LEU A 120 -5.95 8.09 -10.93
C LEU A 120 -5.76 8.30 -9.42
N ASP A 121 -6.71 9.00 -8.81
CA ASP A 121 -6.77 9.20 -7.37
C ASP A 121 -6.87 7.89 -6.58
N ILE A 122 -6.31 7.90 -5.38
CA ILE A 122 -6.31 6.73 -4.48
C ILE A 122 -7.72 6.24 -4.16
N SER A 123 -8.70 7.15 -4.16
CA SER A 123 -10.12 6.83 -3.95
C SER A 123 -10.75 6.05 -5.10
N ALA A 124 -10.13 6.05 -6.28
CA ALA A 124 -10.62 5.33 -7.45
C ALA A 124 -10.31 3.82 -7.43
N ILE A 125 -9.48 3.38 -6.47
CA ILE A 125 -9.17 1.95 -6.28
C ILE A 125 -10.44 1.23 -5.83
N SER A 126 -10.83 0.20 -6.58
CA SER A 126 -11.94 -0.67 -6.24
C SER A 126 -11.46 -1.98 -5.62
N PRO A 127 -12.31 -2.69 -4.84
CA PRO A 127 -12.01 -4.04 -4.40
C PRO A 127 -11.73 -5.02 -5.56
N ARG A 128 -12.30 -4.78 -6.74
CA ARG A 128 -12.08 -5.58 -7.95
C ARG A 128 -10.64 -5.47 -8.44
N ASP A 129 -10.03 -4.29 -8.35
CA ASP A 129 -8.63 -4.09 -8.74
C ASP A 129 -7.68 -4.96 -7.89
N ILE A 130 -7.96 -5.07 -6.59
CA ILE A 130 -7.18 -5.91 -5.66
C ILE A 130 -7.42 -7.41 -5.91
N LEU A 131 -8.65 -7.80 -6.28
CA LEU A 131 -8.97 -9.18 -6.66
C LEU A 131 -8.25 -9.58 -7.95
N ASN A 132 -8.29 -8.73 -8.98
CA ASN A 132 -7.60 -8.98 -10.24
C ASN A 132 -6.09 -9.12 -10.01
N PHE A 133 -5.50 -8.25 -9.18
CA PHE A 133 -4.10 -8.37 -8.79
C PHE A 133 -3.81 -9.70 -8.08
N ARG A 134 -4.65 -10.11 -7.12
CA ARG A 134 -4.53 -11.39 -6.43
C ARG A 134 -4.56 -12.56 -7.43
N ASP A 135 -5.54 -12.57 -8.32
CA ASP A 135 -5.78 -13.68 -9.24
C ASP A 135 -4.65 -13.78 -10.29
N HIS A 136 -4.16 -12.63 -10.78
CA HIS A 136 -2.96 -12.56 -11.60
C HIS A 136 -1.73 -13.13 -10.85
N LEU A 137 -1.53 -12.80 -9.57
CA LEU A 137 -0.42 -13.36 -8.81
C LEU A 137 -0.57 -14.86 -8.54
N VAL A 138 -1.78 -15.34 -8.25
CA VAL A 138 -2.03 -16.77 -7.98
C VAL A 138 -1.77 -17.62 -9.23
N SER A 139 -2.01 -17.09 -10.44
CA SER A 139 -1.70 -17.80 -11.68
C SER A 139 -0.20 -18.05 -11.91
N ARG A 140 0.66 -17.23 -11.31
CA ARG A 140 2.13 -17.26 -11.53
C ARG A 140 2.92 -17.72 -10.31
N LEU A 141 2.40 -17.46 -9.13
CA LEU A 141 3.10 -17.60 -7.86
C LEU A 141 2.29 -18.46 -6.90
N SER A 142 3.01 -18.91 -5.89
CA SER A 142 2.44 -19.61 -4.76
C SER A 142 1.32 -18.79 -4.09
N THR A 143 0.21 -19.43 -3.72
CA THR A 143 -0.93 -18.80 -3.01
C THR A 143 -0.50 -18.00 -1.78
N SER A 144 0.42 -18.53 -0.98
CA SER A 144 1.02 -17.83 0.16
C SER A 144 1.75 -16.55 -0.25
N THR A 145 2.46 -16.56 -1.38
CA THR A 145 3.20 -15.39 -1.88
C THR A 145 2.22 -14.33 -2.39
N ALA A 146 1.21 -14.74 -3.16
CA ALA A 146 0.15 -13.87 -3.63
C ALA A 146 -0.62 -13.21 -2.47
N ASN A 147 -1.02 -14.01 -1.47
CA ASN A 147 -1.69 -13.50 -0.27
C ASN A 147 -0.80 -12.53 0.53
N HIS A 148 0.52 -12.75 0.57
CA HIS A 148 1.45 -11.82 1.22
C HIS A 148 1.57 -10.50 0.45
N ALA A 149 1.62 -10.52 -0.88
CA ALA A 149 1.64 -9.31 -1.69
C ALA A 149 0.35 -8.49 -1.50
N VAL A 150 -0.81 -9.16 -1.52
CA VAL A 150 -2.10 -8.51 -1.24
C VAL A 150 -2.13 -7.94 0.19
N LYS A 151 -1.54 -8.62 1.17
CA LYS A 151 -1.43 -8.11 2.55
C LYS A 151 -0.62 -6.81 2.63
N ILE A 152 0.44 -6.68 1.84
CA ILE A 152 1.24 -5.44 1.78
C ILE A 152 0.40 -4.29 1.22
N VAL A 153 -0.34 -4.52 0.14
CA VAL A 153 -1.25 -3.50 -0.44
C VAL A 153 -2.31 -3.06 0.57
N ARG A 154 -2.91 -4.01 1.30
CA ARG A 154 -3.89 -3.69 2.36
C ARG A 154 -3.30 -2.86 3.49
N MET A 155 -2.03 -3.08 3.83
CA MET A 155 -1.32 -2.30 4.85
C MET A 155 -1.17 -0.85 4.41
N ALA A 156 -0.74 -0.62 3.16
CA ALA A 156 -0.63 0.73 2.61
C ALA A 156 -1.98 1.45 2.57
N LEU A 157 -3.07 0.76 2.18
CA LEU A 157 -4.41 1.34 2.19
C LEU A 157 -4.95 1.60 3.60
N LYS A 158 -4.54 0.81 4.60
CA LYS A 158 -4.85 1.08 6.00
C LYS A 158 -4.15 2.35 6.48
N ASP A 159 -2.88 2.52 6.14
CA ASP A 159 -2.12 3.73 6.47
C ASP A 159 -2.70 4.95 5.74
N ALA A 160 -3.18 4.79 4.51
CA ALA A 160 -3.90 5.84 3.78
C ALA A 160 -5.19 6.26 4.49
N GLN A 161 -5.94 5.29 5.01
CA GLN A 161 -7.15 5.56 5.79
C GLN A 161 -6.81 6.26 7.11
N ALA A 162 -5.75 5.85 7.79
CA ALA A 162 -5.30 6.50 9.04
C ALA A 162 -4.80 7.95 8.82
N ALA A 163 -4.37 8.27 7.60
CA ALA A 163 -3.98 9.61 7.18
C ALA A 163 -5.13 10.43 6.55
N ASP A 164 -6.38 9.97 6.66
CA ASP A 164 -7.59 10.59 6.09
C ASP A 164 -7.55 10.82 4.56
N LEU A 165 -6.68 10.11 3.84
CA LEU A 165 -6.61 10.17 2.37
C LEU A 165 -7.76 9.39 1.72
N VAL A 166 -8.29 8.37 2.41
CA VAL A 166 -9.40 7.53 1.95
C VAL A 166 -10.38 7.32 3.10
N SER A 167 -11.70 7.49 2.88
CA SER A 167 -12.71 7.27 3.93
C SER A 167 -12.83 5.80 4.32
N THR A 168 -12.82 4.90 3.34
CA THR A 168 -13.03 3.46 3.57
C THR A 168 -11.91 2.63 2.97
N ASN A 169 -11.31 1.75 3.77
CA ASN A 169 -10.32 0.81 3.28
C ASN A 169 -10.96 -0.30 2.43
N VAL A 170 -10.83 -0.15 1.12
CA VAL A 170 -11.30 -1.09 0.09
C VAL A 170 -10.67 -2.49 0.17
N GLY A 171 -9.55 -2.62 0.88
CA GLY A 171 -8.81 -3.88 1.05
C GLY A 171 -9.40 -4.85 2.09
N ILE A 172 -10.29 -4.37 2.97
CA ILE A 172 -10.86 -5.19 4.06
C ILE A 172 -11.75 -6.31 3.51
N GLY A 173 -12.56 -6.02 2.50
CA GLY A 173 -13.53 -6.96 1.92
C GLY A 173 -12.92 -8.05 1.02
N VAL A 174 -11.61 -7.98 0.74
CA VAL A 174 -10.97 -8.89 -0.21
C VAL A 174 -10.69 -10.24 0.46
N ARG A 175 -11.38 -11.30 0.03
CA ARG A 175 -11.11 -12.66 0.49
C ARG A 175 -9.72 -13.12 0.02
N GLN A 176 -9.01 -13.87 0.86
CA GLN A 176 -7.74 -14.48 0.48
C GLN A 176 -7.98 -15.68 -0.44
N ALA A 177 -7.03 -15.96 -1.33
CA ALA A 177 -7.09 -17.17 -2.14
C ALA A 177 -6.86 -18.38 -1.23
N LYS A 178 -7.78 -19.35 -1.28
CA LYS A 178 -7.62 -20.61 -0.57
C LYS A 178 -6.44 -21.36 -1.19
N SER A 179 -5.55 -21.88 -0.34
CA SER A 179 -4.53 -22.79 -0.83
C SER A 179 -5.19 -24.10 -1.19
N SER A 180 -5.19 -24.49 -2.48
CA SER A 180 -5.42 -25.90 -2.82
C SER A 180 -4.28 -26.69 -2.18
N GLN A 181 -4.61 -27.49 -1.17
CA GLN A 181 -3.62 -28.27 -0.44
C GLN A 181 -3.00 -29.31 -1.38
N GLN A 182 -1.76 -29.05 -1.79
CA GLN A 182 -0.65 -30.01 -1.86
C GLN A 182 0.62 -29.21 -2.19
N ARG A 183 1.22 -28.58 -1.18
CA ARG A 183 2.61 -28.15 -1.28
C ARG A 183 3.44 -29.17 -0.51
N GLY A 184 4.53 -29.62 -1.10
CA GLY A 184 5.51 -30.48 -0.44
C GLY A 184 5.86 -29.88 0.92
N ARG A 185 5.38 -30.51 1.99
CA ARG A 185 5.78 -30.15 3.34
C ARG A 185 7.29 -30.25 3.36
N ARG A 186 7.98 -29.18 3.77
CA ARG A 186 9.42 -29.25 4.01
C ARG A 186 9.62 -30.37 5.02
N ARG A 187 10.18 -31.50 4.58
CA ARG A 187 10.50 -32.62 5.45
C ARG A 187 11.88 -32.40 6.06
N PRO A 188 12.10 -32.83 7.31
CA PRO A 188 13.44 -32.89 7.85
C PRO A 188 14.27 -33.91 7.05
N PHE A 189 15.57 -33.65 6.93
CA PHE A 189 16.49 -34.65 6.40
C PHE A 189 16.66 -35.80 7.39
N THR A 190 16.79 -37.00 6.87
CA THR A 190 17.14 -38.18 7.67
C THR A 190 18.66 -38.25 7.88
N LEU A 191 19.13 -38.94 8.93
CA LEU A 191 20.56 -39.13 9.18
C LEU A 191 21.32 -39.73 7.96
N PRO A 192 20.78 -40.73 7.23
CA PRO A 192 21.43 -41.24 6.02
C PRO A 192 21.52 -40.21 4.88
N GLU A 193 20.55 -39.29 4.78
CA GLU A 193 20.60 -38.20 3.80
C GLU A 193 21.68 -37.17 4.17
N ILE A 194 21.79 -36.82 5.46
CA ILE A 194 22.84 -35.93 5.95
C ILE A 194 24.22 -36.54 5.70
N ALA A 195 24.39 -37.84 5.96
CA ALA A 195 25.64 -38.55 5.69
C ALA A 195 26.01 -38.51 4.19
N ARG A 196 25.04 -38.64 3.28
CA ARG A 196 25.26 -38.49 1.83
C ARG A 196 25.70 -37.08 1.46
N ILE A 197 25.06 -36.05 2.01
CA ILE A 197 25.44 -34.65 1.78
C ILE A 197 26.86 -34.38 2.28
N LEU A 198 27.22 -34.87 3.48
CA LEU A 198 28.55 -34.67 4.06
C LEU A 198 29.67 -35.32 3.22
N ARG A 199 29.42 -36.43 2.54
CA ARG A 199 30.39 -37.07 1.64
C ARG A 199 30.64 -36.26 0.37
N ALA A 200 29.63 -35.55 -0.13
CA ALA A 200 29.72 -34.73 -1.33
C ALA A 200 30.18 -33.28 -1.05
N ALA A 201 30.16 -32.84 0.22
CA ALA A 201 30.50 -31.48 0.61
C ALA A 201 32.00 -31.25 0.75
N HIS A 202 32.50 -30.13 0.20
CA HIS A 202 33.86 -29.62 0.42
C HIS A 202 34.09 -29.22 1.90
N ALA A 203 35.35 -29.07 2.33
CA ALA A 203 35.76 -28.86 3.72
C ALA A 203 34.98 -27.74 4.45
N GLU A 204 34.81 -26.57 3.83
CA GLU A 204 34.08 -25.44 4.44
C GLU A 204 32.58 -25.73 4.62
N TRP A 205 31.95 -26.34 3.62
CA TRP A 205 30.53 -26.72 3.67
C TRP A 205 30.28 -27.84 4.67
N ARG A 206 31.24 -28.75 4.84
CA ARG A 206 31.16 -29.82 5.83
C ARG A 206 31.12 -29.26 7.26
N GLY A 207 31.98 -28.28 7.55
CA GLY A 207 31.97 -27.57 8.84
C GLY A 207 30.64 -26.85 9.10
N LEU A 208 30.12 -26.14 8.08
CA LEU A 208 28.82 -25.46 8.13
C LEU A 208 27.64 -26.40 8.40
N ILE A 209 27.59 -27.55 7.71
CA ILE A 209 26.52 -28.54 7.88
C ILE A 209 26.57 -29.13 9.28
N LEU A 210 27.75 -29.55 9.75
CA LEU A 210 27.91 -30.11 11.11
C LEU A 210 27.54 -29.07 12.17
N PHE A 211 27.98 -27.82 12.02
CA PHE A 211 27.61 -26.74 12.92
C PHE A 211 26.09 -26.56 12.99
N GLY A 212 25.40 -26.52 11.84
CA GLY A 212 23.94 -26.43 11.79
C GLY A 212 23.23 -27.60 12.48
N VAL A 213 23.73 -28.83 12.28
CA VAL A 213 23.18 -30.04 12.90
C VAL A 213 23.37 -30.05 14.43
N TYR A 214 24.56 -29.72 14.92
CA TYR A 214 24.87 -29.78 16.35
C TYR A 214 24.36 -28.59 17.16
N THR A 215 24.24 -27.40 16.55
CA THR A 215 23.85 -26.17 17.28
C THR A 215 22.41 -25.74 17.02
N GLY A 216 21.75 -26.30 15.99
CA GLY A 216 20.41 -25.88 15.57
C GLY A 216 20.34 -24.43 15.06
N GLN A 217 21.47 -23.77 14.82
CA GLN A 217 21.50 -22.37 14.42
C GLN A 217 21.24 -22.16 12.92
N LYS A 218 20.77 -20.97 12.57
CA LYS A 218 20.45 -20.59 11.19
C LYS A 218 21.74 -20.30 10.41
N ALA A 219 21.82 -20.79 9.17
CA ALA A 219 23.00 -20.67 8.30
C ALA A 219 23.51 -19.22 8.11
N TRP A 220 22.62 -18.22 8.01
CA TRP A 220 23.05 -16.82 7.84
C TRP A 220 23.80 -16.24 9.05
N ARG A 221 23.71 -16.86 10.24
CA ARG A 221 24.50 -16.43 11.40
C ARG A 221 25.97 -16.77 11.28
N TYR A 222 26.37 -17.56 10.28
CA TYR A 222 27.76 -17.89 10.01
C TYR A 222 28.57 -16.73 9.41
N SER A 223 27.92 -15.64 8.96
CA SER A 223 28.64 -14.49 8.39
C SER A 223 29.34 -13.65 9.47
N GLY A 224 30.67 -13.55 9.40
CA GLY A 224 31.56 -12.54 10.02
C GLY A 224 31.56 -12.43 11.54
N ALA A 225 30.42 -12.11 12.15
CA ALA A 225 30.29 -11.77 13.56
C ALA A 225 30.39 -12.97 14.52
N TYR A 226 30.10 -14.20 14.06
CA TYR A 226 30.19 -15.40 14.91
C TYR A 226 31.60 -15.98 14.94
N LEU A 227 32.32 -15.95 13.80
CA LEU A 227 33.72 -16.38 13.74
C LEU A 227 34.63 -15.48 14.59
N ALA A 228 34.32 -14.17 14.67
CA ALA A 228 35.01 -13.24 15.57
C ALA A 228 34.80 -13.56 17.06
N LYS A 229 33.66 -14.13 17.44
CA LYS A 229 33.40 -14.60 18.82
C LYS A 229 34.10 -15.92 19.15
N CYS A 230 34.54 -16.67 18.13
CA CYS A 230 35.20 -17.97 18.26
C CYS A 230 36.71 -17.91 17.95
N GLY A 231 37.34 -16.73 18.08
CA GLY A 231 38.80 -16.55 17.95
C GLY A 231 39.64 -17.36 18.95
N PRO A 232 40.95 -17.52 18.71
CA PRO A 232 41.72 -18.73 19.02
C PRO A 232 42.10 -18.84 20.51
N GLY A 233 41.20 -19.43 21.31
CA GLY A 233 41.47 -19.75 22.72
C GLY A 233 41.12 -21.19 23.12
N ALA A 234 40.40 -21.94 22.30
CA ALA A 234 39.88 -23.26 22.65
C ALA A 234 40.81 -24.41 22.21
N GLY A 235 42.11 -24.26 22.44
CA GLY A 235 43.12 -25.22 21.97
C GLY A 235 44.47 -25.10 22.68
N ARG A 236 44.50 -24.97 24.01
CA ARG A 236 45.65 -25.48 24.78
C ARG A 236 45.25 -26.80 25.41
N ALA A 237 45.63 -27.88 24.72
CA ALA A 237 45.77 -29.18 25.35
C ALA A 237 46.64 -29.00 26.60
N ARG A 238 46.05 -29.19 27.79
CA ARG A 238 46.82 -29.48 28.99
C ARG A 238 47.32 -30.91 28.84
N THR A 239 48.54 -31.05 28.35
CA THR A 239 49.38 -32.20 28.66
C THR A 239 49.61 -32.22 30.17
N ARG A 240 49.12 -33.28 30.82
CA ARG A 240 49.75 -33.89 31.99
C ARG A 240 50.09 -35.31 31.61
#